data_AF-A0A2G5EV49-F1
#
_entry.id   AF-A0A2G5EV49-F1
#
_cell.length_a   1.000
_cell.length_b   1.000
_cell.length_c   1.000
_cell.angle_alpha   90.00
_cell.angle_beta   90.00
_cell.angle_gamma   90.00
#
_symmetry.space_group_name_H-M   'P 1'
#
loop_
_entity.id
_entity.type
_entity.pdbx_description
1 polymer ?
#
loop_
_entity_poly.entity_id
_entity_poly.type
_entity_poly.pdbx_seq_one_letter_code
_entity_poly.pdbx_strand_id
1 'polypeptide(L)'
;MSSNQQISLTLFRSQLQLRRFDEGTLGILDSILVSKDVKSLLQLRNGLKRLLRSESVSYLQEISHKSIHDKLLILDFFVRAFALVADVESCLALRYEALLLRDRISVNHTWLRVSYEEWLTFARDSLDNGFYSIAIKGCENALLCFQANNDVKSKSNIYLTDSQVIDEIRKVKDVAVKLIAPHSGM
;
A
#
# COMPACT_ATOMS: atom_id res chain seq x y z
N MET A 1 18.88 22.47 -6.01
CA MET A 1 18.29 21.54 -6.99
C MET A 1 19.06 21.71 -8.30
N SER A 2 19.54 20.64 -8.92
CA SER A 2 20.28 20.75 -10.20
C SER A 2 19.34 20.99 -11.39
N SER A 3 19.87 21.51 -12.49
CA SER A 3 19.09 21.73 -13.73
C SER A 3 18.42 20.44 -14.22
N ASN A 4 19.11 19.31 -14.11
CA ASN A 4 18.58 18.00 -14.50
C ASN A 4 17.40 17.56 -13.62
N GLN A 5 17.47 17.79 -12.30
CA GLN A 5 16.34 17.50 -11.39
C GLN A 5 15.12 18.35 -11.71
N GLN A 6 15.32 19.62 -12.10
CA GLN A 6 14.23 20.51 -12.46
C GLN A 6 13.55 20.09 -13.78
N ILE A 7 14.32 19.63 -14.75
CA ILE A 7 13.81 19.04 -15.99
C ILE A 7 13.00 17.77 -15.67
N SER A 8 13.55 16.82 -14.90
CA SER A 8 12.85 15.60 -14.51
C SER A 8 11.57 15.89 -13.74
N LEU A 9 11.57 16.87 -12.83
CA LEU A 9 10.36 17.28 -12.09
C LEU A 9 9.28 17.86 -13.02
N THR A 10 9.68 18.64 -14.02
CA THR A 10 8.76 19.21 -15.00
C THR A 10 8.17 18.11 -15.88
N LEU A 11 9.01 17.17 -16.33
CA LEU A 11 8.58 16.02 -17.09
C LEU A 11 7.62 15.14 -16.28
N PHE A 12 7.94 14.84 -15.02
CA PHE A 12 7.09 14.06 -14.13
C PHE A 12 5.70 14.68 -13.97
N ARG A 13 5.62 15.99 -13.73
CA ARG A 13 4.34 16.72 -13.67
C ARG A 13 3.54 16.61 -14.97
N SER A 14 4.21 16.71 -16.12
CA SER A 14 3.57 16.54 -17.42
C SER A 14 3.03 15.12 -17.62
N GLN A 15 3.77 14.08 -17.22
CA GLN A 15 3.28 12.69 -17.29
C GLN A 15 2.04 12.48 -16.41
N LEU A 16 2.03 13.05 -15.20
CA LEU A 16 0.85 13.03 -14.34
C LEU A 16 -0.31 13.77 -15.01
N GLN A 17 -0.15 14.99 -15.51
CA GLN A 17 -1.23 15.67 -16.23
C GLN A 17 -1.79 14.87 -17.41
N LEU A 18 -0.93 14.13 -18.11
CA LEU A 18 -1.31 13.23 -19.22
C LEU A 18 -1.87 11.87 -18.76
N ARG A 19 -2.08 11.66 -17.46
CA ARG A 19 -2.69 10.45 -16.91
C ARG A 19 -1.83 9.19 -17.20
N ARG A 20 -0.50 9.35 -17.30
CA ARG A 20 0.46 8.27 -17.61
C ARG A 20 1.03 7.65 -16.35
N PHE A 21 0.44 6.52 -15.97
CA PHE A 21 0.76 5.77 -14.77
C PHE A 21 1.47 4.46 -15.12
N ASP A 22 2.74 4.58 -15.47
CA ASP A 22 3.56 3.47 -15.93
C ASP A 22 4.93 3.48 -15.24
N GLU A 23 5.72 2.44 -15.52
CA GLU A 23 7.10 2.30 -15.04
C GLU A 23 8.01 3.46 -15.45
N GLY A 24 7.79 4.04 -16.63
CA GLY A 24 8.58 5.17 -17.11
C GLY A 24 8.38 6.39 -16.21
N THR A 25 7.13 6.68 -15.84
CA THR A 25 6.80 7.76 -14.90
C THR A 25 7.39 7.52 -13.51
N LEU A 26 7.40 6.27 -13.02
CA LEU A 26 8.07 5.92 -11.75
C LEU A 26 9.59 6.08 -11.83
N GLY A 27 10.21 5.69 -12.94
CA GLY A 27 11.65 5.88 -13.16
C GLY A 27 12.05 7.35 -13.17
N ILE A 28 11.20 8.23 -13.73
CA ILE A 28 11.41 9.68 -13.66
C ILE A 28 11.36 10.14 -12.20
N LEU A 29 10.37 9.70 -11.41
CA LEU A 29 10.26 10.04 -10.00
C LEU A 29 11.51 9.63 -9.20
N ASP A 30 12.00 8.41 -9.42
CA ASP A 30 13.21 7.91 -8.77
C ASP A 30 14.45 8.76 -9.12
N SER A 31 14.59 9.14 -10.41
CA SER A 31 15.69 10.01 -10.86
C SER A 31 15.71 11.39 -10.19
N ILE A 32 14.54 11.91 -9.79
CA ILE A 32 14.43 13.21 -9.09
C ILE A 32 15.03 13.11 -7.68
N LEU A 33 14.89 11.96 -7.03
CA LEU A 33 15.25 11.73 -5.62
C LEU A 33 16.76 11.55 -5.39
N VAL A 34 17.58 11.70 -6.43
CA VAL A 34 19.05 11.66 -6.32
C VAL A 34 19.60 13.02 -5.91
N SER A 35 19.89 13.22 -4.61
CA SER A 35 20.48 14.47 -4.08
C SER A 35 21.66 14.19 -3.16
N LYS A 36 22.71 15.03 -3.25
CA LYS A 36 23.86 15.01 -2.34
C LYS A 36 23.61 15.77 -1.03
N ASP A 37 22.63 16.68 -1.02
CA ASP A 37 22.28 17.48 0.16
C ASP A 37 20.97 16.97 0.78
N VAL A 38 21.03 16.63 2.07
CA VAL A 38 19.92 16.05 2.85
C VAL A 38 18.79 17.06 2.99
N LYS A 39 19.08 18.34 3.25
CA LYS A 39 18.06 19.36 3.46
C LYS A 39 17.24 19.60 2.19
N SER A 40 17.92 19.73 1.06
CA SER A 40 17.29 19.86 -0.26
C SER A 40 16.48 18.62 -0.62
N LEU A 41 16.97 17.42 -0.29
CA LEU A 41 16.23 16.17 -0.52
C LEU A 41 14.92 16.12 0.26
N LEU A 42 14.93 16.53 1.54
CA LEU A 42 13.74 16.56 2.39
C LEU A 42 12.71 17.56 1.87
N GLN A 43 13.14 18.76 1.47
CA GLN A 43 12.25 19.77 0.88
C GLN A 43 11.62 19.27 -0.42
N LEU A 44 12.43 18.63 -1.29
CA LEU A 44 11.97 18.04 -2.54
C LEU A 44 10.95 16.92 -2.30
N ARG A 45 11.25 15.99 -1.39
CA ARG A 45 10.32 14.94 -0.98
C ARG A 45 9.01 15.53 -0.48
N ASN A 46 9.04 16.53 0.41
CA ASN A 46 7.82 17.17 0.91
C ASN A 46 7.00 17.88 -0.20
N GLY A 47 7.67 18.42 -1.22
CA GLY A 47 7.01 18.95 -2.42
C GLY A 47 6.32 17.84 -3.23
N LEU A 48 7.02 16.74 -3.48
CA LEU A 48 6.51 15.59 -4.22
C LEU A 48 5.37 14.88 -3.48
N LYS A 49 5.45 14.73 -2.15
CA LYS A 49 4.37 14.19 -1.31
C LYS A 49 3.08 14.97 -1.50
N ARG A 50 3.14 16.30 -1.41
CA ARG A 50 1.97 17.17 -1.61
C ARG A 50 1.39 17.05 -3.02
N LEU A 51 2.25 17.02 -4.03
CA LEU A 51 1.83 16.81 -5.42
C LEU A 51 1.12 15.47 -5.58
N LEU A 52 1.76 14.37 -5.17
CA LEU A 52 1.23 13.02 -5.31
C LEU A 52 -0.10 12.84 -4.57
N ARG A 53 -0.23 13.38 -3.34
CA ARG A 53 -1.49 13.36 -2.58
C ARG A 53 -2.61 14.10 -3.31
N SER A 54 -2.32 15.29 -3.86
CA SER A 54 -3.28 16.09 -4.62
C SER A 54 -3.74 15.36 -5.88
N GLU A 55 -2.79 14.83 -6.64
CA GLU A 55 -3.09 14.06 -7.84
C GLU A 55 -3.91 12.83 -7.45
N SER A 56 -3.42 11.96 -6.56
CA SER A 56 -4.11 10.71 -6.20
C SER A 56 -5.58 10.92 -5.84
N VAL A 57 -5.91 11.99 -5.09
CA VAL A 57 -7.30 12.31 -4.75
C VAL A 57 -8.12 12.69 -6.00
N SER A 58 -7.61 13.58 -6.84
CA SER A 58 -8.27 13.97 -8.10
C SER A 58 -8.59 12.74 -8.96
N TYR A 59 -7.61 11.84 -9.08
CA TYR A 59 -7.79 10.65 -9.90
C TYR A 59 -8.78 9.66 -9.32
N LEU A 60 -8.70 9.37 -8.02
CA LEU A 60 -9.62 8.42 -7.40
C LEU A 60 -11.08 8.84 -7.61
N GLN A 61 -11.36 10.14 -7.73
CA GLN A 61 -12.67 10.68 -8.10
C GLN A 61 -13.00 10.44 -9.59
N GLU A 62 -12.04 10.65 -10.48
CA GLU A 62 -12.19 10.49 -11.95
C GLU A 62 -12.37 9.03 -12.39
N ILE A 63 -11.72 8.07 -11.73
CA ILE A 63 -11.62 6.68 -12.23
C ILE A 63 -12.88 5.82 -12.02
N SER A 64 -13.97 6.38 -11.49
CA SER A 64 -15.21 5.66 -11.18
C SER A 64 -15.71 4.78 -12.34
N HIS A 65 -15.60 5.28 -13.57
CA HIS A 65 -16.05 4.64 -14.81
C HIS A 65 -14.98 3.79 -15.52
N LYS A 66 -13.73 3.79 -15.04
CA LYS A 66 -12.65 2.99 -15.65
C LYS A 66 -12.83 1.51 -15.36
N SER A 67 -12.17 0.69 -16.18
CA SER A 67 -12.11 -0.76 -15.97
C SER A 67 -11.47 -1.08 -14.62
N ILE A 68 -11.81 -2.24 -14.07
CA ILE A 68 -11.21 -2.76 -12.84
C ILE A 68 -9.68 -2.87 -12.97
N HIS A 69 -9.21 -3.35 -14.12
CA HIS A 69 -7.78 -3.49 -14.40
C HIS A 69 -7.07 -2.14 -14.33
N ASP A 70 -7.63 -1.10 -14.96
CA ASP A 70 -7.06 0.24 -14.90
C ASP A 70 -7.04 0.79 -13.47
N LYS A 71 -8.11 0.57 -12.70
CA LYS A 71 -8.15 1.00 -11.29
C LYS A 71 -7.02 0.37 -10.49
N LEU A 72 -6.75 -0.91 -10.69
CA LEU A 72 -5.66 -1.62 -10.00
C LEU A 72 -4.28 -1.13 -10.42
N LEU A 73 -4.04 -0.92 -11.73
CA LEU A 73 -2.77 -0.37 -12.22
C LEU A 73 -2.50 1.02 -11.65
N ILE A 74 -3.53 1.86 -11.55
CA ILE A 74 -3.42 3.22 -11.01
C ILE A 74 -3.12 3.19 -9.51
N LEU A 75 -3.80 2.31 -8.76
CA LEU A 75 -3.52 2.13 -7.33
C LEU A 75 -2.09 1.64 -7.11
N ASP A 76 -1.62 0.64 -7.88
CA ASP A 76 -0.24 0.15 -7.80
C ASP A 76 0.78 1.26 -8.07
N PHE A 77 0.56 2.05 -9.13
CA PHE A 77 1.40 3.20 -9.44
C PHE A 77 1.53 4.15 -8.26
N PHE A 78 0.42 4.57 -7.65
CA PHE A 78 0.46 5.53 -6.54
C PHE A 78 1.05 4.93 -5.28
N VAL A 79 0.78 3.67 -4.96
CA VAL A 79 1.42 2.95 -3.82
C VAL A 79 2.93 3.01 -3.97
N ARG A 80 3.45 2.70 -5.15
CA ARG A 80 4.89 2.69 -5.44
C ARG A 80 5.48 4.10 -5.47
N ALA A 81 4.75 5.07 -6.02
CA ALA A 81 5.18 6.47 -6.00
C ALA A 81 5.29 7.00 -4.56
N PHE A 82 4.32 6.70 -3.69
CA PHE A 82 4.38 7.08 -2.27
C PHE A 82 5.51 6.38 -1.52
N ALA A 83 5.78 5.11 -1.83
CA ALA A 83 6.94 4.39 -1.29
C ALA A 83 8.27 5.09 -1.66
N LEU A 84 8.44 5.48 -2.93
CA LEU A 84 9.64 6.19 -3.41
C LEU A 84 9.88 7.51 -2.66
N VAL A 85 8.82 8.30 -2.42
CA VAL A 85 8.94 9.58 -1.71
C VAL A 85 8.91 9.44 -0.18
N ALA A 86 8.89 8.21 0.35
CA ALA A 86 8.77 7.89 1.77
C ALA A 86 7.54 8.52 2.44
N ASP A 87 6.39 8.46 1.77
CA ASP A 87 5.08 8.83 2.29
C ASP A 87 4.32 7.59 2.77
N VAL A 88 4.70 7.10 3.95
CA VAL A 88 4.23 5.82 4.50
C VAL A 88 2.71 5.82 4.67
N GLU A 89 2.14 6.90 5.19
CA GLU A 89 0.69 7.00 5.44
C GLU A 89 -0.12 6.84 4.15
N SER A 90 0.22 7.60 3.11
CA SER A 90 -0.48 7.53 1.82
C SER A 90 -0.23 6.20 1.09
N CYS A 91 0.98 5.63 1.23
CA CYS A 91 1.31 4.30 0.71
C CYS A 91 0.43 3.21 1.33
N LEU A 92 0.36 3.15 2.67
CA LEU A 92 -0.45 2.17 3.39
C LEU A 92 -1.95 2.36 3.15
N ALA A 93 -2.43 3.60 3.10
CA ALA A 93 -3.82 3.89 2.81
C ALA A 93 -4.25 3.34 1.44
N LEU A 94 -3.47 3.61 0.37
CA LEU A 94 -3.80 3.09 -0.95
C LEU A 94 -3.59 1.59 -1.09
N ARG A 95 -2.59 1.02 -0.42
CA ARG A 95 -2.40 -0.43 -0.39
C ARG A 95 -3.59 -1.12 0.25
N TYR A 96 -4.14 -0.57 1.33
CA TYR A 96 -5.37 -1.07 1.94
C TYR A 96 -6.55 -1.05 0.96
N GLU A 97 -6.78 0.08 0.28
CA GLU A 97 -7.86 0.20 -0.71
C GLU A 97 -7.67 -0.75 -1.90
N ALA A 98 -6.43 -0.99 -2.35
CA ALA A 98 -6.13 -1.93 -3.42
C ALA A 98 -6.46 -3.38 -3.02
N LEU A 99 -6.11 -3.78 -1.79
CA LEU A 99 -6.44 -5.11 -1.26
C LEU A 99 -7.97 -5.26 -1.13
N LEU A 100 -8.68 -4.27 -0.59
CA LEU A 100 -10.15 -4.31 -0.52
C LEU A 100 -10.81 -4.39 -1.89
N LEU A 101 -10.32 -3.62 -2.87
CA LEU A 101 -10.86 -3.64 -4.22
C LEU A 101 -10.69 -5.03 -4.84
N ARG A 102 -9.49 -5.63 -4.71
CA ARG A 102 -9.18 -6.99 -5.15
C ARG A 102 -10.06 -8.04 -4.50
N ASP A 103 -10.28 -7.97 -3.20
CA ASP A 103 -11.14 -8.93 -2.50
C ASP A 103 -12.60 -8.85 -2.98
N ARG A 104 -13.15 -7.63 -3.13
CA ARG A 104 -14.54 -7.45 -3.59
C ARG A 104 -14.79 -8.05 -4.97
N ILE A 105 -13.84 -7.92 -5.89
CA ILE A 105 -13.98 -8.34 -7.29
C ILE A 105 -13.52 -9.79 -7.54
N SER A 106 -12.82 -10.39 -6.58
CA SER A 106 -12.28 -11.74 -6.69
C SER A 106 -13.34 -12.81 -6.94
N VAL A 107 -14.59 -12.55 -6.54
CA VAL A 107 -15.77 -13.40 -6.82
C VAL A 107 -15.92 -13.67 -8.32
N ASN A 108 -15.64 -12.67 -9.15
CA ASN A 108 -15.72 -12.77 -10.62
C ASN A 108 -14.36 -13.05 -11.27
N HIS A 109 -13.26 -12.92 -10.52
CA HIS A 109 -11.88 -12.99 -11.02
C HIS A 109 -10.98 -13.64 -9.97
N THR A 110 -10.95 -14.97 -9.94
CA THR A 110 -10.23 -15.73 -8.89
C THR A 110 -8.75 -15.41 -8.80
N TRP A 111 -8.12 -15.00 -9.90
CA TRP A 111 -6.71 -14.55 -9.94
C TRP A 111 -6.44 -13.24 -9.20
N LEU A 112 -7.49 -12.46 -8.87
CA LEU A 112 -7.39 -11.24 -8.06
C LEU A 112 -7.56 -11.48 -6.57
N ARG A 113 -7.92 -12.70 -6.14
CA ARG A 113 -8.10 -13.05 -4.73
C ARG A 113 -6.90 -12.62 -3.90
N VAL A 114 -7.13 -11.94 -2.78
CA VAL A 114 -6.07 -11.56 -1.86
C VAL A 114 -5.81 -12.73 -0.91
N SER A 115 -4.55 -13.10 -0.75
CA SER A 115 -4.17 -14.16 0.18
C SER A 115 -4.11 -13.67 1.63
N TYR A 116 -4.14 -14.59 2.60
CA TYR A 116 -3.98 -14.18 4.01
C TYR A 116 -2.56 -13.62 4.26
N GLU A 117 -1.55 -14.11 3.54
CA GLU A 117 -0.17 -13.63 3.62
C GLU A 117 -0.04 -12.18 3.15
N GLU A 118 -0.75 -11.79 2.10
CA GLU A 118 -0.78 -10.39 1.64
C GLU A 118 -1.35 -9.45 2.71
N TRP A 119 -2.46 -9.87 3.34
CA TRP A 119 -3.08 -9.14 4.45
C TRP A 119 -2.22 -9.12 5.71
N LEU A 120 -1.55 -10.23 6.05
CA LEU A 120 -0.65 -10.32 7.20
C LEU A 120 0.60 -9.47 6.99
N THR A 121 1.15 -9.43 5.78
CA THR A 121 2.26 -8.53 5.42
C THR A 121 1.83 -7.08 5.57
N PHE A 122 0.65 -6.72 5.04
CA PHE A 122 0.10 -5.37 5.23
C PHE A 122 -0.09 -5.01 6.71
N ALA A 123 -0.56 -5.95 7.53
CA ALA A 123 -0.74 -5.75 8.97
C ALA A 123 0.59 -5.49 9.69
N ARG A 124 1.64 -6.24 9.34
CA ARG A 124 3.01 -6.04 9.86
C ARG A 124 3.57 -4.69 9.47
N ASP A 125 3.50 -4.36 8.18
CA ASP A 125 3.97 -3.06 7.69
C ASP A 125 3.23 -1.90 8.40
N SER A 126 1.92 -2.06 8.64
CA SER A 126 1.13 -1.07 9.38
C SER A 126 1.56 -0.98 10.86
N LEU A 127 1.82 -2.12 11.51
CA LEU A 127 2.28 -2.20 12.90
C LEU A 127 3.64 -1.52 13.08
N ASP A 128 4.60 -1.88 12.23
CA ASP A 128 5.98 -1.37 12.28
C ASP A 128 6.04 0.14 12.05
N ASN A 129 5.05 0.71 11.36
CA ASN A 129 4.93 2.13 11.09
C ASN A 129 3.98 2.88 12.05
N GLY A 130 3.50 2.23 13.13
CA GLY A 130 2.70 2.88 14.17
C GLY A 130 1.21 3.02 13.86
N PHE A 131 0.72 2.45 12.75
CA PHE A 131 -0.69 2.48 12.35
C PHE A 131 -1.47 1.31 12.97
N TYR A 132 -1.49 1.22 14.29
CA TYR A 132 -1.97 0.05 15.03
C TYR A 132 -3.44 -0.31 14.72
N SER A 133 -4.34 0.66 14.64
CA SER A 133 -5.75 0.41 14.30
C SER A 133 -5.92 -0.18 12.90
N ILE A 134 -5.03 0.19 11.97
CA ILE A 134 -5.02 -0.33 10.60
C ILE A 134 -4.37 -1.72 10.57
N ALA A 135 -3.32 -1.95 11.35
CA ALA A 135 -2.72 -3.27 11.54
C ALA A 135 -3.75 -4.30 12.02
N ILE A 136 -4.60 -3.94 12.98
CA ILE A 136 -5.70 -4.80 13.48
C ILE A 136 -6.66 -5.18 12.35
N LYS A 137 -7.09 -4.21 11.53
CA LYS A 137 -7.94 -4.48 10.37
C LYS A 137 -7.25 -5.42 9.37
N GLY A 138 -5.95 -5.24 9.14
CA GLY A 138 -5.15 -6.15 8.32
C GLY A 138 -5.19 -7.59 8.85
N CYS A 139 -4.98 -7.77 10.16
CA CYS A 139 -5.08 -9.08 10.81
C CYS A 139 -6.48 -9.71 10.69
N GLU A 140 -7.54 -8.90 10.81
CA GLU A 140 -8.92 -9.37 10.66
C GLU A 140 -9.20 -9.87 9.24
N ASN A 141 -8.79 -9.12 8.23
CA ASN A 141 -8.91 -9.56 6.84
C ASN A 141 -8.05 -10.80 6.54
N ALA A 142 -6.83 -10.88 7.09
CA ALA A 142 -5.99 -12.07 6.97
C ALA A 142 -6.70 -13.32 7.50
N LEU A 143 -7.32 -13.23 8.68
CA LEU A 143 -8.06 -14.34 9.28
C LEU A 143 -9.27 -14.75 8.43
N LEU A 144 -10.04 -13.78 7.93
CA LEU A 144 -11.17 -14.04 7.05
C LEU A 144 -10.74 -14.74 5.75
N CYS A 145 -9.67 -14.26 5.10
CA CYS A 145 -9.13 -14.90 3.89
C CYS A 145 -8.62 -16.32 4.15
N PHE A 146 -7.99 -16.56 5.29
CA PHE A 146 -7.51 -17.89 5.68
C PHE A 146 -8.68 -18.87 5.87
N GLN A 147 -9.70 -18.47 6.63
CA GLN A 147 -10.89 -19.29 6.88
C GLN A 147 -11.66 -19.62 5.59
N ALA A 148 -11.85 -18.63 4.71
CA ALA A 148 -12.52 -18.82 3.43
C ALA A 148 -11.74 -19.71 2.43
N ASN A 149 -10.45 -19.98 2.68
CA ASN A 149 -9.66 -20.92 1.88
C ASN A 149 -9.75 -22.35 2.42
N ASN A 150 -9.84 -22.52 3.73
CA ASN A 150 -9.95 -23.84 4.37
C ASN A 150 -11.30 -24.52 4.09
N ASP A 151 -12.36 -23.75 3.88
CA ASP A 151 -13.66 -24.29 3.43
C ASP A 151 -13.61 -24.91 2.01
N VAL A 152 -12.58 -24.59 1.21
CA VAL A 152 -12.50 -24.94 -0.23
C VAL A 152 -11.47 -26.06 -0.52
N LYS A 153 -10.54 -26.39 0.39
CA LYS A 153 -9.56 -27.48 0.15
C LYS A 153 -9.32 -28.38 1.36
N SER A 154 -9.71 -29.65 1.20
CA SER A 154 -9.13 -30.81 1.89
C SER A 154 -7.69 -31.06 1.41
N LYS A 155 -6.75 -31.12 2.37
CA LYS A 155 -5.41 -31.77 2.33
C LYS A 155 -4.42 -31.33 1.24
N SER A 156 -3.31 -30.69 1.63
CA SER A 156 -1.99 -31.35 1.80
C SER A 156 -0.78 -30.41 1.65
N ASN A 157 0.18 -30.63 2.55
CA ASN A 157 1.64 -30.52 2.46
C ASN A 157 2.42 -29.18 2.60
N ILE A 158 3.22 -29.18 3.67
CA ILE A 158 4.51 -28.50 3.98
C ILE A 158 4.48 -27.10 4.60
N TYR A 159 3.35 -26.41 4.65
CA TYR A 159 3.24 -25.11 5.31
C TYR A 159 2.59 -25.21 6.69
N LEU A 160 2.81 -24.18 7.53
CA LEU A 160 2.34 -24.06 8.92
C LEU A 160 0.96 -24.70 9.12
N THR A 161 0.77 -25.41 10.24
CA THR A 161 -0.56 -25.92 10.59
C THR A 161 -1.55 -24.76 10.71
N ASP A 162 -2.83 -25.02 10.48
CA ASP A 162 -3.86 -23.98 10.61
C ASP A 162 -3.77 -23.25 11.96
N SER A 163 -3.44 -23.98 13.03
CA SER A 163 -3.20 -23.42 14.35
C SER A 163 -2.00 -22.46 14.40
N GLN A 164 -0.92 -22.75 13.66
CA GLN A 164 0.27 -21.91 13.62
C GLN A 164 0.01 -20.61 12.84
N VAL A 165 -0.72 -20.67 11.71
CA VAL A 165 -1.12 -19.47 10.96
C VAL A 165 -2.02 -18.56 11.80
N ILE A 166 -3.02 -19.14 12.46
CA ILE A 166 -3.92 -18.39 13.35
C ILE A 166 -3.15 -17.75 14.51
N ASP A 167 -2.19 -18.48 15.09
CA ASP A 167 -1.35 -17.96 16.18
C ASP A 167 -0.46 -16.80 15.72
N GLU A 168 0.09 -16.87 14.52
CA GLU A 168 0.88 -15.79 13.92
C GLU A 168 0.06 -14.52 13.68
N ILE A 169 -1.13 -14.65 13.10
CA ILE A 169 -2.06 -13.52 12.90
C ILE A 169 -2.47 -12.92 14.26
N ARG A 170 -2.77 -13.77 15.24
CA ARG A 170 -3.14 -13.35 16.60
C ARG A 170 -2.01 -12.59 17.27
N LYS A 171 -0.77 -13.07 17.20
CA LYS A 171 0.40 -12.40 17.79
C LYS A 171 0.55 -10.97 17.29
N VAL A 172 0.43 -10.75 15.97
CA VAL A 172 0.51 -9.39 15.39
C VAL A 172 -0.65 -8.51 15.90
N LYS A 173 -1.88 -9.05 15.92
CA LYS A 173 -3.06 -8.34 16.43
C LYS A 173 -2.92 -7.97 17.91
N ASP A 174 -2.45 -8.88 18.75
CA ASP A 174 -2.30 -8.68 20.19
C ASP A 174 -1.28 -7.59 20.51
N VAL A 175 -0.17 -7.53 19.75
CA VAL A 175 0.81 -6.44 19.88
C VAL A 175 0.17 -5.10 19.51
N ALA A 176 -0.54 -5.03 18.38
CA ALA A 176 -1.23 -3.81 17.95
C ALA A 176 -2.27 -3.33 18.98
N VAL A 177 -3.09 -4.24 19.52
CA VAL A 177 -4.10 -3.93 20.55
C VAL A 177 -3.45 -3.38 21.82
N LYS A 178 -2.35 -3.99 22.29
CA LYS A 178 -1.61 -3.51 23.47
C LYS A 178 -1.06 -2.10 23.28
N LEU A 179 -0.64 -1.74 22.07
CA LEU A 179 -0.08 -0.42 21.75
C LEU A 179 -1.17 0.66 21.59
N ILE A 180 -2.43 0.28 21.35
CA ILE A 180 -3.58 1.21 21.34
C ILE A 180 -4.12 1.44 22.74
N ALA A 181 -4.04 0.43 23.61
CA ALA A 181 -4.58 0.53 24.97
C ALA A 181 -3.96 1.74 25.68
N PRO A 182 -4.78 2.64 26.27
CA PRO A 182 -4.25 3.73 27.07
C PRO A 182 -3.34 3.11 28.12
N HIS A 183 -2.10 3.60 28.19
CA HIS A 183 -1.18 3.19 29.23
C HIS A 183 -1.87 3.50 30.56
N SER A 184 -2.46 2.47 31.18
CA SER A 184 -2.94 2.56 32.55
C SER A 184 -1.67 2.64 33.37
N GLY A 185 -1.23 3.88 33.60
CA GLY A 185 0.03 4.20 34.24
C GLY A 185 0.07 3.69 35.68
N MET A 186 1.29 3.31 36.05
CA MET A 186 1.94 3.47 37.36
C MET A 186 1.12 4.12 38.47
#